data_AF-A0ABD5ELQ6-F1
#
_entry.id   AF-A0ABD5ELQ6-F1
#
_cell.length_a   1.000
_cell.length_b   1.000
_cell.length_c   1.000
_cell.angle_alpha   90.00
_cell.angle_beta   90.00
_cell.angle_gamma   90.00
#
_symmetry.space_group_name_H-M   'P 1'
#
loop_
_entity.id
_entity.type
_entity.pdbx_description
1 polymer ?
#
loop_
_entity_poly.entity_id
_entity_poly.type
_entity_poly.pdbx_seq_one_letter_code
_entity_poly.pdbx_strand_id
1 'polypeptide(L)'
;MSHPADQPCPAPAPGPSTFWPPRVPQLGGQVLYRLSHADVRAIARQRAATPTRAPHVRTGQLLPAIVVRAGSAAGAVNLKVLLDGPDVYWAEHVINGDTDGTWAWPTPAPEA
;
A
#
# COMPACT_ATOMS: atom_id res chain seq x y z
N MET A 1 -32.04 -6.07 -62.34
CA MET A 1 -32.46 -6.71 -61.07
C MET A 1 -31.23 -6.77 -60.19
N SER A 2 -31.02 -5.78 -59.31
CA SER A 2 -29.82 -5.68 -58.47
C SER A 2 -30.19 -6.06 -57.04
N HIS A 3 -29.55 -7.11 -56.51
CA HIS A 3 -29.59 -7.45 -55.09
C HIS A 3 -28.87 -6.36 -54.27
N PRO A 4 -29.40 -5.90 -53.13
CA PRO A 4 -28.61 -5.12 -52.19
C PRO A 4 -27.68 -6.06 -51.42
N ALA A 5 -26.39 -5.75 -51.42
CA ALA A 5 -25.39 -6.46 -50.66
C ALA A 5 -25.66 -6.30 -49.16
N ASP A 6 -25.70 -7.43 -48.47
CA ASP A 6 -25.72 -7.59 -47.03
C ASP A 6 -24.48 -6.89 -46.43
N GLN A 7 -24.68 -5.74 -45.80
CA GLN A 7 -23.62 -5.00 -45.13
C GLN A 7 -23.56 -5.51 -43.68
N PRO A 8 -22.48 -6.18 -43.24
CA PRO A 8 -22.40 -6.65 -41.86
C PRO A 8 -22.37 -5.46 -40.89
N CYS A 9 -23.17 -5.55 -39.82
CA CYS A 9 -23.17 -4.58 -38.73
C CYS A 9 -21.74 -4.25 -38.27
N PRO A 10 -21.38 -2.97 -38.06
CA PRO A 10 -20.12 -2.64 -37.42
C PRO A 10 -20.09 -3.22 -36.00
N ALA A 11 -19.01 -3.91 -35.66
CA ALA A 11 -18.77 -4.41 -34.31
C ALA A 11 -18.83 -3.24 -33.30
N PRO A 12 -19.41 -3.42 -32.10
CA PRO A 12 -19.43 -2.37 -31.10
C PRO A 12 -18.00 -1.96 -30.74
N ALA A 13 -17.75 -0.66 -30.66
CA ALA A 13 -16.46 -0.11 -30.25
C ALA A 13 -16.03 -0.73 -28.90
N PRO A 14 -14.73 -1.02 -28.70
CA PRO A 14 -14.25 -1.47 -27.39
C PRO A 14 -14.64 -0.40 -26.36
N GLY A 15 -15.39 -0.82 -25.33
CA GLY A 15 -15.81 0.07 -24.25
C GLY A 15 -14.61 0.74 -23.58
N PRO A 16 -14.81 1.85 -22.85
CA PRO A 16 -13.71 2.55 -22.19
C PRO A 16 -12.95 1.56 -21.31
N SER A 17 -11.67 1.35 -21.63
CA SER A 17 -10.76 0.60 -20.77
C SER A 17 -10.79 1.24 -19.39
N THR A 18 -11.24 0.49 -18.40
CA THR A 18 -11.12 0.82 -16.98
C THR A 18 -9.65 0.71 -16.55
N PHE A 19 -8.75 1.44 -17.22
CA PHE A 19 -7.38 1.57 -16.77
C PHE A 19 -7.36 2.61 -15.66
N TRP A 20 -7.73 2.19 -14.45
CA TRP A 20 -7.49 3.01 -13.28
C TRP A 20 -5.97 3.15 -13.15
N PRO A 21 -5.39 4.36 -13.25
CA PRO A 21 -3.94 4.50 -13.15
C PRO A 21 -3.48 3.92 -11.80
N PRO A 22 -2.33 3.23 -11.74
CA PRO A 22 -1.79 2.80 -10.46
C PRO A 22 -1.70 4.01 -9.54
N ARG A 23 -2.33 3.92 -8.37
CA ARG A 23 -2.31 5.01 -7.40
C ARG A 23 -0.85 5.29 -7.04
N VAL A 24 -0.38 6.49 -7.35
CA VAL A 24 0.96 6.95 -6.97
C VAL A 24 0.94 7.29 -5.48
N PRO A 25 1.91 6.83 -4.67
CA PRO A 25 1.99 7.21 -3.26
C PRO A 25 2.15 8.73 -3.13
N GLN A 26 1.24 9.36 -2.40
CA GLN A 26 1.25 10.80 -2.14
C GLN A 26 1.78 11.08 -0.73
N LEU A 27 2.48 12.19 -0.56
CA LEU A 27 2.89 12.67 0.77
C LEU A 27 1.65 12.84 1.66
N GLY A 28 1.71 12.32 2.88
CA GLY A 28 0.58 12.29 3.82
C GLY A 28 -0.44 11.17 3.56
N GLY A 29 -0.30 10.41 2.47
CA GLY A 29 -1.18 9.29 2.15
C GLY A 29 -1.12 8.19 3.20
N GLN A 30 -2.27 7.58 3.48
CA GLN A 30 -2.40 6.47 4.42
C GLN A 30 -2.27 5.14 3.68
N VAL A 31 -1.44 4.25 4.20
CA VAL A 31 -1.20 2.89 3.70
C VAL A 31 -1.17 1.88 4.85
N LEU A 32 -1.25 0.59 4.51
CA LEU A 32 -0.97 -0.49 5.44
C LEU A 32 0.46 -0.98 5.22
N TYR A 33 1.23 -1.08 6.29
CA TYR A 33 2.58 -1.61 6.27
C TYR A 33 2.62 -2.98 6.96
N ARG A 34 3.24 -3.98 6.33
CA ARG A 34 3.40 -5.32 6.87
C ARG A 34 4.76 -5.45 7.55
N LEU A 35 4.76 -5.64 8.87
CA LEU A 35 6.03 -5.73 9.62
C LEU A 35 6.86 -6.95 9.20
N SER A 36 8.14 -6.71 8.91
CA SER A 36 9.13 -7.77 8.75
C SER A 36 9.66 -8.25 10.10
N HIS A 37 10.31 -9.42 10.10
CA HIS A 37 11.00 -9.90 11.29
C HIS A 37 12.17 -8.98 11.72
N ALA A 38 12.79 -8.27 10.77
CA ALA A 38 13.81 -7.27 11.09
C ALA A 38 13.18 -6.05 11.81
N ASP A 39 12.00 -5.61 11.36
CA ASP A 39 11.28 -4.47 11.91
C ASP A 39 10.87 -4.74 13.36
N VAL A 40 10.31 -5.93 13.64
CA VAL A 40 9.94 -6.35 15.00
C VAL A 40 11.14 -6.28 15.95
N ARG A 41 12.32 -6.73 15.51
CA ARG A 41 13.55 -6.62 16.31
C ARG A 41 14.00 -5.18 16.49
N ALA A 42 13.88 -4.35 15.46
CA ALA A 42 14.21 -2.93 15.55
C ALA A 42 13.29 -2.20 16.55
N ILE A 43 11.99 -2.46 16.50
CA ILE A 43 10.99 -1.93 17.44
C ILE A 43 11.30 -2.40 18.86
N ALA A 44 11.61 -3.68 19.05
CA ALA A 44 11.99 -4.20 20.37
C ALA A 44 13.24 -3.49 20.94
N ARG A 45 14.26 -3.23 20.10
CA ARG A 45 15.45 -2.47 20.49
C ARG A 45 15.13 -1.01 20.82
N GLN A 46 14.27 -0.36 20.04
CA GLN A 46 13.82 1.01 20.30
C GLN A 46 13.10 1.10 21.66
N ARG A 47 12.20 0.15 21.95
CA ARG A 47 11.47 0.08 23.22
C ARG A 47 12.35 -0.27 24.42
N ALA A 48 13.46 -0.98 24.20
CA ALA A 48 14.44 -1.19 25.27
C ALA A 48 15.15 0.12 25.66
N ALA A 49 15.37 1.03 24.70
CA ALA A 49 15.97 2.35 24.95
C ALA A 49 14.96 3.39 25.46
N THR A 50 13.69 3.29 25.05
CA THR A 50 12.60 4.16 25.49
C THR A 50 11.36 3.31 25.77
N PRO A 51 11.19 2.83 27.02
CA PRO A 51 10.11 1.93 27.38
C PRO A 51 8.73 2.54 27.12
N THR A 52 7.86 1.76 26.50
CA THR A 52 6.45 2.09 26.28
C THR A 52 5.59 0.96 26.84
N ARG A 53 4.33 1.27 27.19
CA ARG A 53 3.35 0.23 27.59
C ARG A 53 2.63 -0.41 26.39
N ALA A 54 3.13 -0.18 25.17
CA ALA A 54 2.48 -0.67 23.96
C ALA A 54 2.54 -2.20 23.85
N PRO A 55 1.50 -2.85 23.28
CA PRO A 55 1.49 -4.29 23.02
C PRO A 55 2.66 -4.76 22.16
N HIS A 56 3.00 -6.05 22.28
CA HIS A 56 3.98 -6.68 21.40
C HIS A 56 3.48 -6.71 19.97
N VAL A 57 4.37 -6.35 19.04
CA VAL A 57 4.13 -6.49 17.60
C VAL A 57 4.68 -7.81 17.07
N ARG A 58 4.15 -8.28 15.94
CA ARG A 58 4.54 -9.54 15.31
C ARG A 58 4.86 -9.37 13.83
N THR A 59 5.71 -10.25 13.30
CA THR A 59 5.97 -10.34 11.86
C THR A 59 4.65 -10.61 11.12
N GLY A 60 4.47 -10.00 9.95
CA GLY A 60 3.25 -10.11 9.15
C GLY A 60 2.10 -9.24 9.64
N GLN A 61 2.23 -8.60 10.81
CA GLN A 61 1.19 -7.69 11.32
C GLN A 61 1.06 -6.47 10.40
N LEU A 62 -0.17 -6.20 9.95
CA LEU A 62 -0.52 -5.01 9.19
C LEU A 62 -0.80 -3.86 10.15
N LEU A 63 -0.12 -2.73 9.94
CA LEU A 63 -0.25 -1.53 10.75
C LEU A 63 -0.48 -0.31 9.86
N PRO A 64 -1.26 0.67 10.31
CA PRO A 64 -1.43 1.93 9.59
C PRO A 64 -0.10 2.69 9.54
N ALA A 65 0.19 3.27 8.38
CA ALA A 65 1.38 4.07 8.17
C ALA A 65 1.09 5.29 7.30
N ILE A 66 1.85 6.35 7.51
CA ILE A 66 1.77 7.59 6.73
C ILE A 66 2.98 7.68 5.81
N VAL A 67 2.76 7.95 4.53
CA VAL A 67 3.82 8.27 3.57
C VAL A 67 4.42 9.63 3.93
N VAL A 68 5.68 9.65 4.34
CA VAL A 68 6.39 10.90 4.71
C VAL A 68 7.36 11.38 3.64
N ARG A 69 7.67 10.54 2.67
CA ARG A 69 8.55 10.86 1.54
C ARG A 69 8.30 9.86 0.41
N ALA A 70 8.12 10.36 -0.81
CA ALA A 70 8.23 9.54 -2.02
C ALA A 70 9.72 9.39 -2.37
N GLY A 71 10.15 8.15 -2.61
CA GLY A 71 11.50 7.81 -3.05
C GLY A 71 11.71 8.09 -4.54
N SER A 72 12.97 8.08 -4.98
CA SER A 72 13.34 8.26 -6.40
C SER A 72 13.13 7.00 -7.24
N ALA A 73 13.15 5.81 -6.62
CA ALA A 73 12.79 4.57 -7.27
C ALA A 73 11.26 4.45 -7.38
N ALA A 74 10.76 3.98 -8.51
CA ALA A 74 9.32 3.89 -8.80
C ALA A 74 8.58 3.10 -7.69
N GLY A 75 7.78 3.82 -6.90
CA GLY A 75 6.93 3.24 -5.85
C GLY A 75 7.59 3.03 -4.49
N ALA A 76 8.88 3.35 -4.33
CA ALA A 76 9.53 3.34 -3.02
C ALA A 76 9.10 4.55 -2.20
N VAL A 77 8.87 4.36 -0.90
CA VAL A 77 8.48 5.43 0.03
C VAL A 77 9.18 5.27 1.37
N ASN A 78 9.23 6.36 2.14
CA ASN A 78 9.50 6.27 3.58
C ASN A 78 8.18 6.45 4.33
N LEU A 79 7.99 5.61 5.34
CA LEU A 79 6.78 5.53 6.12
C LEU A 79 7.05 5.85 7.59
N LYS A 80 6.11 6.58 8.18
CA LYS A 80 5.90 6.61 9.62
C LYS A 80 4.82 5.59 9.97
N VAL A 81 5.23 4.42 10.46
CA VAL A 81 4.35 3.36 10.92
C VAL A 81 3.85 3.72 12.32
N LEU A 82 2.54 3.70 12.50
CA LEU A 82 1.90 4.05 13.75
C LEU A 82 1.76 2.78 14.62
N LEU A 83 2.37 2.81 15.79
CA LEU A 83 2.22 1.78 16.83
C LEU A 83 1.23 2.30 17.88
N ASP A 84 0.94 1.48 18.90
CA ASP A 84 -0.01 1.87 19.94
C ASP A 84 0.52 3.03 20.80
N GLY A 85 -0.36 3.98 21.11
CA GLY A 85 -0.01 5.20 21.85
C GLY A 85 0.93 6.15 21.08
N PRO A 86 1.92 6.78 21.74
CA PRO A 86 2.86 7.69 21.09
C PRO A 86 3.98 6.96 20.32
N ASP A 87 3.96 5.64 20.28
CA ASP A 87 5.02 4.81 19.70
C ASP A 87 4.92 4.78 18.17
N VAL A 88 6.07 4.83 17.51
CA VAL A 88 6.16 4.89 16.05
C VAL A 88 7.39 4.14 15.57
N TYR A 89 7.31 3.59 14.37
CA TYR A 89 8.43 2.97 13.69
C TYR A 89 8.65 3.61 12.32
N TRP A 90 9.91 3.83 11.96
CA TRP A 90 10.28 4.39 10.65
C TRP A 90 10.71 3.27 9.72
N ALA A 91 9.97 3.08 8.62
CA ALA A 91 10.31 2.14 7.57
C ALA A 91 10.76 2.92 6.33
N GLU A 92 11.98 2.67 5.88
CA GLU A 92 12.62 3.46 4.83
C GLU A 92 12.77 2.64 3.54
N HIS A 93 12.64 3.29 2.39
CA HIS A 93 12.83 2.67 1.08
C HIS A 93 11.93 1.44 0.82
N VAL A 94 10.72 1.45 1.38
CA VAL A 94 9.79 0.32 1.25
C VAL A 94 8.94 0.44 -0.01
N ILE A 95 8.72 -0.69 -0.67
CA ILE A 95 7.97 -0.79 -1.93
C ILE A 95 6.57 -1.35 -1.72
N ASN A 96 5.71 -1.12 -2.72
CA ASN A 96 4.38 -1.71 -2.73
C ASN A 96 4.47 -3.23 -2.88
N GLY A 97 3.68 -3.98 -2.11
CA GLY A 97 3.66 -5.43 -2.18
C GLY A 97 2.72 -6.08 -1.16
N ASP A 98 2.76 -7.41 -1.11
CA ASP A 98 1.97 -8.26 -0.23
C ASP A 98 2.82 -9.10 0.74
N THR A 99 4.14 -8.94 0.69
CA THR A 99 5.10 -9.64 1.55
C THR A 99 5.53 -8.82 2.76
N ASP A 100 6.19 -9.47 3.71
CA ASP A 100 6.74 -8.80 4.89
C ASP A 100 7.76 -7.72 4.47
N GLY A 101 7.69 -6.54 5.10
CA GLY A 101 8.52 -5.39 4.76
C GLY A 101 8.01 -4.56 3.58
N THR A 102 6.78 -4.80 3.12
CA THR A 102 6.15 -4.04 2.04
C THR A 102 4.91 -3.28 2.52
N TRP A 103 4.44 -2.34 1.69
CA TRP A 103 3.21 -1.59 1.95
C TRP A 103 2.13 -1.89 0.90
N ALA A 104 0.87 -1.76 1.29
CA ALA A 104 -0.27 -1.88 0.41
C ALA A 104 -1.26 -0.74 0.63
N TRP A 105 -2.03 -0.40 -0.40
CA TRP A 105 -3.17 0.49 -0.25
C TRP A 105 -4.20 -0.15 0.69
N PRO A 106 -4.90 0.63 1.54
CA PRO A 106 -6.00 0.09 2.32
C PRO A 106 -7.06 -0.47 1.37
N THR A 107 -7.44 -1.73 1.54
CA THR A 107 -8.62 -2.27 0.86
C THR A 107 -9.84 -1.56 1.46
N PRO A 108 -10.75 -1.00 0.63
CA PRO A 108 -12.01 -0.49 1.15
C PRO A 108 -12.70 -1.62 1.93
N ALA A 109 -13.26 -1.30 3.09
CA ALA A 109 -14.07 -2.26 3.82
C ALA A 109 -15.20 -2.74 2.91
N PRO A 110 -15.59 -4.04 2.94
CA PRO A 110 -16.83 -4.45 2.31
C PRO A 110 -17.96 -3.60 2.89
N GLU A 111 -18.77 -3.02 2.01
CA GLU A 111 -19.98 -2.28 2.38
C GLU A 111 -20.85 -3.20 3.24
N ALA A 112 -21.16 -2.76 4.47
CA ALA A 112 -21.91 -3.54 5.45
C ALA A 112 -23.42 -3.47 5.20
#